data_AF-A0A4P7YVV9-F1
#
_entry.id   AF-A0A4P7YVV9-F1
#
_cell.length_a   1.000
_cell.length_b   1.000
_cell.length_c   1.000
_cell.angle_alpha   90.00
_cell.angle_beta   90.00
_cell.angle_gamma   90.00
#
_symmetry.space_group_name_H-M   'P 1'
#
loop_
_entity.id
_entity.type
_entity.pdbx_description
1 polymer ?
#
loop_
_entity_poly.entity_id
_entity_poly.type
_entity_poly.pdbx_seq_one_letter_code
_entity_poly.pdbx_strand_id
1 'polypeptide(L)'
;MPRRLTRERRKLATSLAYWFGAAGERQSAADIAAKLPARDQRTPRTKEIVAGKMWGYVAHGWAVPAPGPRGGAGWVLSEAGAALLARVAEEDRAAAQRGEAFFTQREAAAREIEARKVEYLAQLDGPAGRERVSLRALTIEEAAGLAGREARRRPTGTRVRGLWEAGTDLEGGDQS
;
A
#
# COMPACT_ATOMS: atom_id res chain seq x y z
N MET A 1 5.33 4.96 23.99
CA MET A 1 5.45 4.64 22.54
C MET A 1 6.22 3.33 22.39
N PRO A 2 5.61 2.20 21.98
CA PRO A 2 6.38 0.98 21.74
C PRO A 2 7.35 1.19 20.57
N ARG A 3 8.62 0.85 20.80
CA ARG A 3 9.70 0.98 19.80
C ARG A 3 9.40 0.07 18.60
N ARG A 4 9.49 0.60 17.38
CA ARG A 4 9.31 -0.18 16.14
C ARG A 4 10.25 -1.39 16.14
N LEU A 5 9.74 -2.54 15.68
CA LEU A 5 10.57 -3.73 15.48
C LEU A 5 11.67 -3.46 14.45
N THR A 6 12.87 -3.97 14.76
CA THR A 6 13.99 -3.91 13.82
C THR A 6 13.74 -4.87 12.66
N ARG A 7 14.42 -4.61 11.52
CA ARG A 7 14.36 -5.48 10.33
C ARG A 7 14.72 -6.93 10.67
N GLU A 8 15.73 -7.13 11.51
CA GLU A 8 16.17 -8.47 11.92
C GLU A 8 15.12 -9.20 12.75
N ARG A 9 14.41 -8.51 13.66
CA ARG A 9 13.30 -9.13 14.40
C ARG A 9 12.13 -9.51 13.50
N ARG A 10 11.84 -8.73 12.46
CA ARG A 10 10.83 -9.11 11.47
C ARG A 10 11.24 -10.33 10.66
N LYS A 11 12.49 -10.40 10.18
CA LYS A 11 13.00 -11.59 9.49
C LYS A 11 12.92 -12.83 10.37
N LEU A 12 13.29 -12.70 11.64
CA LEU A 12 13.16 -13.78 12.62
C LEU A 12 11.70 -14.21 12.78
N ALA A 13 10.77 -13.27 12.95
CA ALA A 13 9.35 -13.57 13.04
C ALA A 13 8.82 -14.29 11.79
N THR A 14 9.19 -13.85 10.58
CA THR A 14 8.85 -14.54 9.33
C THR A 14 9.40 -15.96 9.32
N SER A 15 10.63 -16.15 9.80
CA SER A 15 11.24 -17.47 9.90
C SER A 15 10.52 -18.38 10.89
N LEU A 16 10.16 -17.86 12.06
CA LEU A 16 9.40 -18.58 13.08
C LEU A 16 8.01 -18.96 12.56
N ALA A 17 7.29 -18.03 11.93
CA ALA A 17 5.98 -18.30 11.34
C ALA A 17 6.06 -19.38 10.25
N TYR A 18 7.11 -19.37 9.42
CA TYR A 18 7.32 -20.39 8.40
C TYR A 18 7.51 -21.79 9.00
N TRP A 19 8.41 -21.93 9.97
CA TRP A 19 8.74 -23.24 10.55
C TRP A 19 7.67 -23.75 11.51
N PHE A 20 7.11 -22.87 12.34
CA PHE A 20 6.21 -23.25 13.43
C PHE A 20 4.72 -23.02 13.15
N GLY A 21 4.38 -22.17 12.18
CA GLY A 21 3.00 -21.78 11.93
C GLY A 21 2.46 -20.85 13.03
N ALA A 22 1.22 -21.10 13.44
CA ALA A 22 0.56 -20.35 14.49
C ALA A 22 1.11 -20.73 15.88
N ALA A 23 0.95 -19.81 16.85
CA ALA A 23 1.32 -20.08 18.23
C ALA A 23 0.50 -21.26 18.81
N GLY A 24 1.17 -22.14 19.56
CA GLY A 24 0.55 -23.28 20.23
C GLY A 24 0.50 -24.58 19.43
N GLU A 25 0.80 -24.55 18.13
CA GLU A 25 0.84 -25.77 17.31
C GLU A 25 2.16 -26.51 17.45
N ARG A 26 2.08 -27.81 17.78
CA ARG A 26 3.23 -28.71 17.78
C ARG A 26 3.60 -29.05 16.33
N GLN A 27 4.83 -28.76 15.94
CA GLN A 27 5.41 -29.23 14.69
C GLN A 27 6.24 -30.49 14.93
N SER A 28 5.95 -31.56 14.20
CA SER A 28 6.79 -32.76 14.22
C SER A 28 8.04 -32.57 13.36
N ALA A 29 9.06 -33.39 13.58
CA ALA A 29 10.21 -33.43 12.70
C ALA A 29 9.85 -33.73 11.23
N ALA A 30 8.78 -34.50 10.99
CA ALA A 30 8.30 -34.80 9.64
C ALA A 30 7.66 -33.57 8.98
N ASP A 31 6.85 -32.81 9.72
CA ASP A 31 6.22 -31.56 9.21
C ASP A 31 7.29 -30.53 8.86
N ILE A 32 8.32 -30.43 9.68
CA ILE A 32 9.46 -29.53 9.43
C ILE A 32 10.30 -30.02 8.25
N ALA A 33 10.53 -31.33 8.14
CA ALA A 33 11.24 -31.92 7.02
C ALA A 33 10.52 -31.64 5.68
N ALA A 34 9.19 -31.69 5.67
CA ALA A 34 8.39 -31.37 4.49
C ALA A 34 8.54 -29.92 4.00
N LYS A 35 8.95 -29.00 4.90
CA LYS A 35 9.22 -27.59 4.58
C LYS A 35 10.65 -27.35 4.07
N LEU A 36 11.55 -28.34 4.11
CA LEU A 36 12.91 -28.18 3.56
C LEU A 36 12.89 -28.07 2.03
N PRO A 37 13.95 -27.55 1.39
CA PRO A 37 14.09 -27.62 -0.06
C PRO A 37 14.05 -29.07 -0.56
N ALA A 38 13.47 -29.32 -1.74
CA ALA A 38 13.24 -30.67 -2.27
C ALA A 38 14.49 -31.59 -2.24
N ARG A 39 15.67 -31.03 -2.51
CA ARG A 39 16.97 -31.74 -2.44
C ARG A 39 17.32 -32.28 -1.05
N ASP A 40 16.73 -31.72 0.00
CA ASP A 40 17.02 -32.00 1.41
C ASP A 40 15.89 -32.79 2.10
N GLN A 41 14.74 -33.02 1.45
CA GLN A 41 13.54 -33.61 2.09
C GLN A 41 13.60 -35.13 2.32
N ARG A 42 14.48 -35.85 1.61
CA ARG A 42 14.54 -37.33 1.62
C ARG A 42 15.97 -37.86 1.60
N THR A 43 16.86 -37.19 2.33
CA THR A 43 18.25 -37.62 2.46
C THR A 43 18.47 -38.23 3.84
N PRO A 44 19.51 -39.06 4.04
CA PRO A 44 19.89 -39.53 5.37
C PRO A 44 20.14 -38.36 6.35
N ARG A 45 20.53 -37.19 5.84
CA ARG A 45 20.83 -35.98 6.63
C ARG A 45 19.61 -35.14 6.99
N THR A 46 18.43 -35.40 6.43
CA THR A 46 17.22 -34.61 6.69
C THR A 46 16.94 -34.46 8.18
N LYS A 47 17.10 -35.55 8.95
CA LYS A 47 16.90 -35.55 10.41
C LYS A 47 17.88 -34.63 11.13
N GLU A 48 19.16 -34.66 10.75
CA GLU A 48 20.21 -33.82 11.32
C GLU A 48 19.98 -32.35 11.02
N ILE A 49 19.58 -32.03 9.77
CA ILE A 49 19.26 -30.66 9.34
C ILE A 49 18.09 -30.10 10.15
N VAL A 50 17.00 -30.87 10.27
CA VAL A 50 15.83 -30.48 11.06
C VAL A 50 16.22 -30.27 12.53
N ALA A 51 16.90 -31.26 13.13
CA ALA A 51 17.31 -31.18 14.53
C ALA A 51 18.23 -29.99 14.79
N GLY A 52 19.27 -29.79 13.99
CA GLY A 52 20.20 -28.67 14.14
C GLY A 52 19.50 -27.31 14.02
N LYS A 53 18.61 -27.16 13.04
CA LYS A 53 17.84 -25.92 12.87
C LYS A 53 16.90 -25.66 14.05
N MET A 54 16.18 -26.69 14.52
CA MET A 54 15.22 -26.52 15.62
C MET A 54 15.90 -26.32 16.97
N TRP A 55 17.00 -27.02 17.24
CA TRP A 55 17.83 -26.77 18.42
C TRP A 55 18.42 -25.36 18.42
N GLY A 56 18.70 -24.78 17.24
CA GLY A 56 19.04 -23.37 17.12
C GLY A 56 17.96 -22.45 17.71
N TYR A 57 16.69 -22.66 17.36
CA TYR A 57 15.59 -21.87 17.92
C TYR A 57 15.37 -22.12 19.41
N VAL A 58 15.55 -23.37 19.87
CA VAL A 58 15.45 -23.72 21.30
C VAL A 58 16.56 -23.04 22.11
N ALA A 59 17.80 -23.10 21.63
CA ALA A 59 18.95 -22.47 22.30
C ALA A 59 18.80 -20.95 22.45
N HIS A 60 18.10 -20.31 21.52
CA HIS A 60 17.80 -18.88 21.56
C HIS A 60 16.48 -18.55 22.28
N GLY A 61 15.80 -19.55 22.86
CA GLY A 61 14.57 -19.36 23.64
C GLY A 61 13.31 -19.08 22.81
N TRP A 62 13.32 -19.32 21.50
CA TRP A 62 12.18 -19.07 20.61
C TRP A 62 11.23 -20.26 20.46
N ALA A 63 11.71 -21.45 20.79
CA ALA A 63 10.96 -22.69 20.73
C ALA A 63 11.30 -23.56 21.94
N VAL A 64 10.43 -24.52 22.23
CA VAL A 64 10.67 -25.54 23.26
C VAL A 64 10.45 -26.94 22.68
N PRO A 65 11.21 -27.95 23.14
CA PRO A 65 10.96 -29.33 22.76
C PRO A 65 9.56 -29.79 23.18
N ALA A 66 8.86 -30.44 22.25
CA ALA A 66 7.51 -30.98 22.44
C ALA A 66 7.47 -32.40 21.86
N PRO A 67 7.93 -33.42 22.60
CA PRO A 67 7.90 -34.81 22.14
C PRO A 67 6.46 -35.26 21.87
N GLY A 68 6.28 -36.06 20.82
CA GLY A 68 4.97 -36.59 20.45
C GLY A 68 4.55 -37.79 21.31
N PRO A 69 3.31 -38.28 21.16
CA PRO A 69 2.77 -39.39 21.97
C PRO A 69 3.60 -40.69 21.91
N ARG A 70 4.34 -40.91 20.82
CA ARG A 70 5.23 -42.07 20.63
C ARG A 70 6.72 -41.73 20.82
N GLY A 71 7.04 -40.66 21.54
CA GLY A 71 8.43 -40.19 21.73
C GLY A 71 9.05 -39.52 20.50
N GLY A 72 8.27 -39.25 19.46
CA GLY A 72 8.78 -38.61 18.24
C GLY A 72 9.19 -37.15 18.46
N ALA A 73 10.32 -36.74 17.87
CA ALA A 73 10.81 -35.37 17.95
C ALA A 73 9.77 -34.36 17.42
N GLY A 74 9.62 -33.27 18.16
CA GLY A 74 8.73 -32.17 17.83
C GLY A 74 9.05 -30.95 18.66
N TRP A 75 8.54 -29.80 18.23
CA TRP A 75 8.79 -28.51 18.83
C TRP A 75 7.56 -27.63 18.73
N VAL A 76 7.41 -26.72 19.68
CA VAL A 76 6.38 -25.67 19.69
C VAL A 76 7.05 -24.33 19.96
N LEU A 77 6.44 -23.24 19.53
CA LEU A 77 6.90 -21.91 19.90
C LEU A 77 6.90 -21.73 21.41
N SER A 78 7.94 -21.08 21.92
CA SER A 78 7.93 -20.57 23.29
C SER A 78 6.98 -19.38 23.41
N GLU A 79 6.67 -18.96 24.62
CA GLU A 79 5.95 -17.71 24.89
C GLU A 79 6.64 -16.51 24.23
N ALA A 80 7.97 -16.45 24.30
CA ALA A 80 8.75 -15.37 23.68
C ALA A 80 8.64 -15.38 22.14
N GLY A 81 8.65 -16.57 21.53
CA GLY A 81 8.43 -16.74 20.09
C GLY A 81 7.03 -16.32 19.66
N ALA A 82 6.01 -16.76 20.40
CA ALA A 82 4.62 -16.38 20.16
C ALA A 82 4.39 -14.87 20.31
N ALA A 83 4.94 -14.26 21.36
CA ALA A 83 4.85 -12.82 21.60
C ALA A 83 5.52 -12.00 20.47
N LEU A 84 6.62 -12.49 19.90
CA LEU A 84 7.25 -11.85 18.75
C LEU A 84 6.34 -11.88 17.51
N LEU A 85 5.69 -13.01 17.23
CA LEU A 85 4.74 -13.12 16.12
C LEU A 85 3.54 -12.19 16.31
N ALA A 86 2.96 -12.15 17.52
CA ALA A 86 1.84 -11.27 17.84
C ALA A 86 2.20 -9.79 17.63
N ARG A 87 3.39 -9.38 18.08
CA ARG A 87 3.86 -8.00 17.92
C ARG A 87 4.06 -7.60 16.45
N VAL A 88 4.56 -8.50 15.60
CA VAL A 88 4.66 -8.23 14.16
C VAL A 88 3.28 -8.07 13.55
N ALA A 89 2.34 -8.97 13.87
CA ALA A 89 0.98 -8.90 13.36
C ALA A 89 0.24 -7.61 13.81
N GLU A 90 0.52 -7.10 15.01
CA GLU A 90 0.02 -5.80 15.47
C GLU A 90 0.63 -4.63 14.69
N GLU A 91 1.94 -4.62 14.47
CA GLU A 91 2.60 -3.57 13.69
C GLU A 91 2.11 -3.53 12.24
N ASP A 92 1.92 -4.69 11.62
CA ASP A 92 1.44 -4.82 10.24
C ASP A 92 -0.03 -4.36 10.12
N ARG A 93 -0.90 -4.74 11.06
CA ARG A 93 -2.28 -4.22 11.13
C ARG A 93 -2.30 -2.70 11.31
N ALA A 94 -1.49 -2.18 12.22
CA ALA A 94 -1.40 -0.74 12.44
C ALA A 94 -0.84 -0.01 11.20
N ALA A 95 0.06 -0.64 10.44
CA ALA A 95 0.56 -0.09 9.19
C ALA A 95 -0.50 -0.08 8.10
N ALA A 96 -1.28 -1.14 7.96
CA ALA A 96 -2.41 -1.22 7.04
C ALA A 96 -3.45 -0.13 7.34
N GLN A 97 -3.86 0.02 8.61
CA GLN A 97 -4.81 1.05 9.03
C GLN A 97 -4.31 2.47 8.75
N ARG A 98 -3.01 2.74 8.96
CA ARG A 98 -2.42 4.04 8.60
C ARG A 98 -2.42 4.29 7.10
N GLY A 99 -2.16 3.25 6.31
CA GLY A 99 -2.23 3.32 4.85
C GLY A 99 -3.65 3.64 4.39
N GLU A 100 -4.63 2.90 4.88
CA GLU A 100 -6.05 3.10 4.59
C GLU A 100 -6.51 4.50 4.96
N ALA A 101 -6.23 4.95 6.20
CA ALA A 101 -6.57 6.30 6.65
C ALA A 101 -5.96 7.39 5.76
N PHE A 102 -4.71 7.21 5.30
CA PHE A 102 -4.07 8.14 4.37
C PHE A 102 -4.79 8.20 3.02
N PHE A 103 -5.19 7.04 2.46
CA PHE A 103 -5.97 7.01 1.21
C PHE A 103 -7.34 7.66 1.38
N THR A 104 -8.07 7.33 2.43
CA THR A 104 -9.37 7.95 2.73
C THR A 104 -9.24 9.47 2.89
N GLN A 105 -8.22 9.95 3.59
CA GLN A 105 -7.98 11.38 3.76
C GLN A 105 -7.66 12.06 2.42
N ARG A 106 -6.88 11.41 1.54
CA ARG A 106 -6.59 11.93 0.20
C ARG A 106 -7.84 11.96 -0.68
N GLU A 107 -8.69 10.95 -0.60
CA GLU A 107 -9.96 10.92 -1.33
C GLU A 107 -10.90 12.02 -0.85
N ALA A 108 -11.01 12.22 0.46
CA ALA A 108 -11.81 13.30 1.03
C ALA A 108 -11.29 14.68 0.59
N ALA A 109 -9.97 14.90 0.63
CA ALA A 109 -9.35 16.13 0.15
C ALA A 109 -9.58 16.34 -1.35
N ALA A 110 -9.51 15.29 -2.16
CA ALA A 110 -9.80 15.37 -3.60
C ALA A 110 -11.26 15.72 -3.88
N ARG A 111 -12.21 15.17 -3.11
CA ARG A 111 -13.64 15.53 -3.21
C ARG A 111 -13.89 16.97 -2.81
N GLU A 112 -13.25 17.44 -1.75
CA GLU A 112 -13.35 18.83 -1.32
C GLU A 112 -12.79 19.79 -2.37
N ILE A 113 -11.64 19.47 -2.96
CA ILE A 113 -11.07 20.21 -4.09
C ILE A 113 -12.06 20.24 -5.25
N GLU A 114 -12.60 19.09 -5.64
CA GLU A 114 -13.55 19.00 -6.76
C GLU A 114 -14.84 19.81 -6.48
N ALA A 115 -15.33 19.79 -5.24
CA ALA A 115 -16.51 20.55 -4.82
C ALA A 115 -16.27 22.07 -4.86
N ARG A 116 -15.03 22.53 -4.66
CA ARG A 116 -14.64 23.95 -4.72
C ARG A 116 -14.39 24.45 -6.13
N LYS A 117 -14.24 23.56 -7.12
CA LYS A 117 -14.04 24.00 -8.51
C LYS A 117 -15.29 24.68 -9.04
N VAL A 118 -15.10 25.88 -9.55
CA VAL A 118 -16.12 26.66 -10.25
C VAL A 118 -15.98 26.47 -11.76
N GLU A 119 -17.04 26.80 -12.48
CA GLU A 119 -17.06 26.74 -13.94
C GLU A 119 -16.60 28.09 -14.51
N TYR A 120 -15.70 28.05 -15.48
CA TYR A 120 -15.21 29.20 -16.22
C TYR A 120 -15.54 29.03 -17.70
N LEU A 121 -15.88 30.13 -18.36
CA LEU A 121 -16.07 30.19 -19.80
C LEU A 121 -14.83 30.84 -20.43
N ALA A 122 -14.19 30.12 -21.34
CA ALA A 122 -13.10 30.64 -22.15
C ALA A 122 -13.58 30.88 -23.58
N GLN A 123 -13.19 32.03 -24.14
CA GLN A 123 -13.40 32.31 -25.56
C GLN A 123 -12.14 31.97 -26.35
N LEU A 124 -12.31 31.13 -27.36
CA LEU A 124 -11.27 30.75 -28.30
C LEU A 124 -11.58 31.37 -29.65
N ASP A 125 -10.59 32.03 -30.23
CA ASP A 125 -10.65 32.56 -31.59
C ASP A 125 -9.76 31.68 -32.48
N GLY A 126 -10.34 31.15 -33.55
CA GLY A 126 -9.63 30.29 -34.51
C GLY A 126 -10.04 30.56 -35.96
N PRO A 127 -9.42 29.85 -36.91
CA PRO A 127 -9.70 30.04 -38.34
C PRO A 127 -11.14 29.67 -38.75
N ALA A 128 -11.81 28.81 -37.98
CA ALA A 128 -13.20 28.42 -38.20
C ALA A 128 -14.22 29.39 -37.56
N GLY A 129 -13.77 30.42 -36.85
CA GLY A 129 -14.62 31.35 -36.12
C GLY A 129 -14.36 31.37 -34.61
N ARG A 130 -15.31 31.95 -33.87
CA ARG A 130 -15.24 32.09 -32.41
C ARG A 130 -16.03 30.98 -31.73
N GLU A 131 -15.46 30.42 -30.68
CA GLU A 131 -16.09 29.37 -29.89
C GLU A 131 -15.94 29.64 -28.39
N ARG A 132 -16.95 29.28 -27.61
CA ARG A 132 -16.90 29.31 -26.14
C ARG A 132 -16.76 27.88 -25.62
N VAL A 133 -15.80 27.67 -24.73
CA VAL A 133 -15.59 26.38 -24.06
C VAL A 133 -15.75 26.56 -22.56
N SER A 134 -16.42 25.61 -21.93
CA SER A 134 -16.54 25.54 -20.47
C SER A 134 -15.35 24.78 -19.89
N LEU A 135 -14.77 25.31 -18.82
CA LEU A 135 -13.61 24.78 -18.12
C LEU A 135 -13.87 24.80 -16.62
N ARG A 136 -13.73 23.67 -15.95
CA ARG A 136 -13.89 23.57 -14.50
C ARG A 136 -12.54 23.65 -13.80
N ALA A 137 -12.33 24.66 -12.96
CA ALA A 137 -11.05 24.95 -12.30
C ALA A 137 -11.24 25.57 -10.91
N LEU A 138 -10.21 25.58 -10.07
CA LEU A 138 -10.27 26.25 -8.76
C LEU A 138 -10.05 27.75 -8.87
N THR A 139 -9.20 28.17 -9.82
CA THR A 139 -8.83 29.57 -9.99
C THR A 139 -8.81 29.97 -11.46
N ILE A 140 -8.83 31.29 -11.70
CA ILE A 140 -8.77 31.86 -13.04
C ILE A 140 -7.43 31.54 -13.73
N GLU A 141 -6.32 31.45 -13.02
CA GLU A 141 -5.01 31.08 -13.59
C GLU A 141 -4.99 29.62 -14.05
N GLU A 142 -5.57 28.71 -13.25
CA GLU A 142 -5.72 27.30 -13.63
C GLU A 142 -6.62 27.15 -14.85
N ALA A 143 -7.74 27.88 -14.87
CA ALA A 143 -8.64 27.94 -16.01
C ALA A 143 -7.94 28.51 -17.26
N ALA A 144 -7.12 29.56 -17.13
CA ALA A 144 -6.32 30.10 -18.23
C ALA A 144 -5.29 29.08 -18.75
N GLY A 145 -4.65 28.34 -17.85
CA GLY A 145 -3.76 27.24 -18.22
C GLY A 145 -4.48 26.11 -18.95
N LEU A 146 -5.69 25.75 -18.53
CA LEU A 146 -6.57 24.79 -19.22
C LEU A 146 -6.99 25.31 -20.59
N ALA A 147 -7.45 26.56 -20.69
CA ALA A 147 -7.84 27.21 -21.94
C ALA A 147 -6.67 27.22 -22.93
N GLY A 148 -5.46 27.53 -22.46
CA GLY A 148 -4.26 27.49 -23.29
C GLY A 148 -3.90 26.08 -23.79
N ARG A 149 -4.14 25.04 -22.98
CA ARG A 149 -4.00 23.64 -23.43
C ARG A 149 -5.04 23.27 -24.46
N GLU A 150 -6.28 23.73 -24.26
CA GLU A 150 -7.39 23.48 -25.18
C GLU A 150 -7.15 24.14 -26.54
N ALA A 151 -6.73 25.41 -26.56
CA ALA A 151 -6.33 26.10 -27.78
C ALA A 151 -5.20 25.38 -28.53
N ARG A 152 -4.22 24.80 -27.81
CA ARG A 152 -3.11 24.04 -28.42
C ARG A 152 -3.53 22.69 -29.01
N ARG A 153 -4.65 22.12 -28.57
CA ARG A 153 -5.20 20.86 -29.12
C ARG A 153 -5.98 21.08 -30.42
N ARG A 154 -6.28 22.33 -30.74
CA ARG A 154 -7.11 22.76 -31.88
C ARG A 154 -6.23 23.17 -33.08
N PRO A 155 -6.80 23.42 -34.27
CA PRO A 155 -6.05 23.76 -35.47
C PRO A 155 -5.08 24.92 -35.25
N THR A 156 -3.96 24.87 -35.98
CA THR A 156 -2.89 25.87 -35.92
C THR A 156 -3.45 27.27 -36.10
N GLY A 157 -3.21 28.16 -35.12
CA GLY A 157 -3.70 29.55 -35.12
C GLY A 157 -4.77 29.87 -34.07
N THR A 158 -5.33 28.86 -33.39
CA THR A 158 -6.30 29.07 -32.30
C THR A 158 -5.65 29.74 -31.09
N ARG A 159 -6.26 30.79 -30.53
CA ARG A 159 -5.76 31.52 -29.34
C ARG A 159 -6.87 31.77 -28.32
N VAL A 160 -6.51 31.83 -27.04
CA VAL A 160 -7.41 32.24 -25.96
C VAL A 160 -7.57 33.75 -26.00
N ARG A 161 -8.81 34.24 -26.03
CA ARG A 161 -9.14 35.68 -26.12
C ARG A 161 -9.67 36.26 -24.82
N GLY A 162 -10.44 35.47 -24.07
CA GLY A 162 -11.06 35.91 -22.82
C GLY A 162 -11.40 34.73 -21.92
N LEU A 163 -11.49 35.01 -20.63
CA LEU A 163 -11.82 34.03 -19.60
C LEU A 163 -12.62 34.72 -18.49
N TRP A 164 -13.75 34.14 -18.10
CA TRP A 164 -14.60 34.65 -17.04
C TRP A 164 -15.32 33.51 -16.32
N GLU A 165 -15.80 33.76 -15.11
CA GLU A 165 -16.51 32.77 -14.31
C GLU A 165 -17.95 32.60 -14.87
N ALA A 166 -18.40 31.36 -15.03
CA ALA A 166 -19.73 31.07 -15.56
C ALA A 166 -20.81 31.60 -14.59
N GLY A 167 -21.79 32.33 -15.12
CA GLY A 167 -22.82 33.00 -14.32
C GLY A 167 -22.50 34.45 -13.95
N THR A 168 -21.31 34.97 -14.28
CA THR A 168 -21.17 36.42 -14.48
C THR A 168 -21.69 36.76 -15.88
N ASP A 169 -22.98 37.12 -15.95
CA ASP A 169 -23.57 37.63 -17.18
C ASP A 169 -22.85 38.92 -17.60
N LEU A 170 -22.25 38.89 -18.79
CA LEU A 170 -21.93 40.09 -19.55
C LEU A 170 -23.25 40.60 -20.15
N GLU A 171 -24.08 41.23 -19.34
CA GLU A 171 -24.90 42.33 -19.86
C GLU A 171 -23.94 43.47 -20.23
N GLY A 172 -23.46 43.48 -21.48
CA GLY A 172 -22.65 44.59 -21.95
C GLY A 172 -21.90 44.30 -23.24
N GLY A 173 -22.48 44.73 -24.35
CA GLY A 173 -21.71 45.07 -25.55
C GLY A 173 -22.06 44.28 -26.80
N ASP A 174 -23.33 44.31 -27.20
CA ASP A 174 -23.61 44.47 -28.63
C ASP A 174 -23.16 45.89 -29.02
N GLN A 175 -22.04 45.98 -29.71
CA GLN A 175 -21.70 47.13 -30.54
C GLN A 175 -21.20 46.58 -31.87
N SER A 176 -22.14 46.52 -32.82
CA SER A 176 -22.07 46.99 -34.20
C SER A 176 -20.79 46.72 -34.99
#